data_AF-A0AB38UXA3-F1
#
_entry.id   AF-A0AB38UXA3-F1
#
_cell.length_a   1.000
_cell.length_b   1.000
_cell.length_c   1.000
_cell.angle_alpha   90.00
_cell.angle_beta   90.00
_cell.angle_gamma   90.00
#
_symmetry.space_group_name_H-M   'P 1'
#
loop_
_entity.id
_entity.type
_entity.pdbx_description
1 polymer ?
#
loop_
_entity_poly.entity_id
_entity_poly.type
_entity_poly.pdbx_seq_one_letter_code
_entity_poly.pdbx_strand_id
1 'polypeptide(L)'
;MAIDLVDDDCEKPFVLMWMLAWMTAAPVGVVRAALKRVEQGDLAGDLPLQPGDTGRTSRIFENSIHTGQSVTQCEAEAKVISMRLVIAQCTVDYVGRLTAHLPSARRLLLFKADGSVSVHADDRAYKPLNWMSPPCWLTEETGTESPVWVVTNKSGEQLRITVEEIEHDSSHELGADPGLVKDGVEAHLQALLAEHVHILGEGYTLIRREYMTAIGPVDLLCRDERGGCVAVEIKRRGEIDGVEQLTRYLELLNRDSVLAPVRGVFAAQHIKPQARTLATDRGIRCLTLDYDQMRGMDSDEYRLF
;
A
#
# COMPACT_ATOMS: atom_id res chain seq x y z
N MET A 1 -25.65 22.55 45.48
CA MET A 1 -25.59 23.82 44.73
C MET A 1 -24.11 24.07 44.46
N ALA A 2 -23.78 24.34 43.19
CA ALA A 2 -22.43 24.48 42.59
C ALA A 2 -21.67 23.16 42.33
N ILE A 3 -21.59 22.78 41.05
CA ILE A 3 -20.45 22.09 40.44
C ILE A 3 -20.20 22.85 39.12
N ASP A 4 -19.01 23.42 39.00
CA ASP A 4 -18.48 24.07 37.81
C ASP A 4 -18.36 23.07 36.65
N LEU A 5 -18.88 23.45 35.48
CA LEU A 5 -18.63 22.76 34.22
C LEU A 5 -17.56 23.55 33.46
N VAL A 6 -16.45 22.86 33.21
CA VAL A 6 -15.33 23.29 32.39
C VAL A 6 -15.76 23.32 30.92
N ASP A 7 -15.47 24.43 30.25
CA ASP A 7 -15.53 24.61 28.78
C ASP A 7 -14.60 23.62 28.08
N ASP A 8 -15.11 22.91 27.07
CA ASP A 8 -14.29 22.18 26.10
C ASP A 8 -14.78 22.49 24.67
N ASP A 9 -14.04 23.37 23.99
CA ASP A 9 -14.41 24.01 22.73
C ASP A 9 -13.57 23.43 21.56
N CYS A 10 -13.59 22.10 21.41
CA CYS A 10 -12.75 21.41 20.41
C CYS A 10 -13.45 20.27 19.65
N GLU A 11 -14.75 20.38 19.32
CA GLU A 11 -15.43 19.40 18.43
C GLU A 11 -16.19 20.00 17.25
N LYS A 12 -16.25 21.33 17.14
CA LYS A 12 -17.12 22.01 16.16
C LYS A 12 -16.72 21.85 14.67
N PRO A 13 -15.43 21.67 14.25
CA PRO A 13 -15.13 21.59 12.82
C PRO A 13 -15.34 20.19 12.20
N PHE A 14 -15.34 19.10 12.98
CA PHE A 14 -15.50 17.74 12.46
C PHE A 14 -16.96 17.37 12.17
N VAL A 15 -17.89 17.84 13.00
CA VAL A 15 -19.33 17.57 12.81
C VAL A 15 -19.86 18.26 11.55
N LEU A 16 -19.38 19.47 11.25
CA LEU A 16 -19.83 20.24 10.08
C LEU A 16 -19.40 19.57 8.76
N MET A 17 -18.23 18.93 8.73
CA MET A 17 -17.72 18.22 7.55
C MET A 17 -18.52 16.95 7.24
N TRP A 18 -18.98 16.23 8.27
CA TRP A 18 -19.84 15.04 8.12
C TRP A 18 -21.25 15.38 7.66
N MET A 19 -21.84 16.48 8.16
CA MET A 19 -23.16 16.93 7.72
C MET A 19 -23.16 17.34 6.23
N LEU A 20 -22.10 18.01 5.76
CA LEU A 20 -21.97 18.40 4.35
C LEU A 20 -21.80 17.20 3.41
N ALA A 21 -21.03 16.19 3.81
CA ALA A 21 -20.89 14.95 3.03
C ALA A 21 -22.22 14.17 2.93
N TRP A 22 -23.01 14.17 4.00
CA TRP A 22 -24.32 13.50 4.04
C TRP A 22 -25.37 14.20 3.15
N MET A 23 -25.36 15.53 3.11
CA MET A 23 -26.26 16.31 2.25
C MET A 23 -26.00 16.12 0.75
N THR A 24 -24.79 15.72 0.35
CA THR A 24 -24.46 15.48 -1.07
C THR A 24 -24.78 14.07 -1.57
N ALA A 25 -25.01 13.10 -0.68
CA ALA A 25 -25.17 11.68 -1.03
C ALA A 25 -26.57 11.11 -0.78
N ALA A 26 -27.43 11.79 -0.01
CA ALA A 26 -28.77 11.33 0.31
C ALA A 26 -29.84 11.90 -0.66
N PRO A 27 -30.85 11.11 -1.09
CA PRO A 27 -31.98 11.63 -1.86
C PRO A 27 -32.69 12.77 -1.14
N VAL A 28 -33.04 13.85 -1.87
CA VAL A 28 -33.60 15.11 -1.32
C VAL A 28 -34.80 14.89 -0.38
N GLY A 29 -35.61 13.85 -0.61
CA GLY A 29 -36.74 13.49 0.25
C GLY A 29 -36.34 13.02 1.66
N VAL A 30 -35.21 12.31 1.78
CA VAL A 30 -34.69 11.79 3.06
C VAL A 30 -34.14 12.95 3.91
N VAL A 31 -33.41 13.87 3.28
CA VAL A 31 -32.86 15.06 3.94
C VAL A 31 -33.98 15.97 4.48
N ARG A 32 -35.07 16.14 3.71
CA ARG A 32 -36.21 16.98 4.11
C ARG A 32 -37.01 16.39 5.28
N ALA A 33 -37.13 15.07 5.34
CA ALA A 33 -37.80 14.37 6.45
C ALA A 33 -36.97 14.42 7.74
N ALA A 34 -35.65 14.29 7.62
CA ALA A 34 -34.73 14.40 8.76
C ALA A 34 -34.72 15.82 9.36
N LEU A 35 -34.63 16.87 8.52
CA LEU A 35 -34.64 18.27 8.98
C LEU A 35 -35.93 18.63 9.74
N LYS A 36 -37.08 18.12 9.29
CA LYS A 36 -38.37 18.40 9.93
C LYS A 36 -38.52 17.72 11.30
N ARG A 37 -37.81 16.61 11.55
CA ARG A 37 -37.77 15.93 12.87
C ARG A 37 -36.85 16.64 13.85
N VAL A 38 -35.72 17.17 13.37
CA VAL A 38 -34.84 18.03 14.17
C VAL A 38 -35.56 19.29 14.62
N GLU A 39 -36.35 19.93 13.75
CA GLU A 39 -37.22 21.06 14.12
C GLU A 39 -38.29 20.70 15.16
N GLN A 40 -38.63 19.43 15.30
CA GLN A 40 -39.63 18.92 16.26
C GLN A 40 -38.99 18.34 17.53
N GLY A 41 -37.66 18.42 17.67
CA GLY A 41 -36.92 17.98 18.86
C GLY A 41 -36.70 16.47 18.97
N ASP A 42 -36.91 15.70 17.89
CA ASP A 42 -36.70 14.24 17.86
C ASP A 42 -35.31 13.93 17.27
N LEU A 43 -34.36 13.55 18.15
CA LEU A 43 -32.96 13.24 17.81
C LEU A 43 -32.66 11.73 17.80
N ALA A 44 -33.66 10.87 17.94
CA ALA A 44 -33.46 9.42 17.90
C ALA A 44 -33.26 8.94 16.44
N GLY A 45 -32.13 8.29 16.17
CA GLY A 45 -31.64 7.89 14.84
C GLY A 45 -32.40 6.75 14.15
N ASP A 46 -33.68 6.53 14.46
CA ASP A 46 -34.46 5.45 13.85
C ASP A 46 -35.31 5.96 12.67
N LEU A 47 -34.94 5.49 11.47
CA LEU A 47 -35.71 5.69 10.24
C LEU A 47 -36.91 4.71 10.20
N PRO A 48 -38.16 5.19 10.02
CA PRO A 48 -39.25 4.33 9.62
C PRO A 48 -39.27 4.19 8.09
N LEU A 49 -39.05 2.98 7.59
CA LEU A 49 -39.30 2.59 6.20
C LEU A 49 -40.82 2.53 5.97
N GLN A 50 -41.32 3.14 4.90
CA GLN A 50 -42.72 2.96 4.45
C GLN A 50 -42.86 1.72 3.55
N PRO A 51 -44.04 1.05 3.53
CA PRO A 51 -44.19 -0.27 2.91
C PRO A 51 -44.67 -0.18 1.45
N GLY A 52 -43.96 -0.87 0.56
CA GLY A 52 -44.34 -1.13 -0.83
C GLY A 52 -43.24 -1.87 -1.59
N ASP A 53 -43.48 -3.15 -1.85
CA ASP A 53 -42.74 -4.11 -2.70
C ASP A 53 -41.51 -4.87 -2.13
N THR A 54 -41.88 -5.90 -1.32
CA THR A 54 -41.36 -7.30 -1.23
C THR A 54 -39.85 -7.49 -0.93
N GLY A 55 -39.36 -7.89 0.25
CA GLY A 55 -39.81 -8.82 1.31
C GLY A 55 -38.84 -10.02 1.33
N ARG A 56 -37.93 -10.26 2.30
CA ARG A 56 -38.15 -10.45 3.75
C ARG A 56 -36.81 -10.39 4.51
N THR A 57 -36.60 -9.35 5.34
CA THR A 57 -35.68 -9.36 6.49
C THR A 57 -36.51 -9.50 7.77
N SER A 58 -36.03 -10.35 8.67
CA SER A 58 -36.03 -10.16 10.12
C SER A 58 -37.34 -9.73 10.79
N ARG A 59 -38.07 -10.68 11.39
CA ARG A 59 -38.77 -10.54 12.69
C ARG A 59 -39.49 -11.85 13.07
N ILE A 60 -38.78 -12.79 13.71
CA ILE A 60 -39.34 -13.67 14.76
C ILE A 60 -38.18 -14.01 15.72
N PHE A 61 -37.98 -13.19 16.75
CA PHE A 61 -37.41 -13.63 18.03
C PHE A 61 -38.16 -12.87 19.11
N GLU A 62 -39.39 -13.31 19.35
CA GLU A 62 -40.07 -13.37 20.64
C GLU A 62 -41.49 -13.88 20.40
N ASN A 63 -41.60 -15.21 20.24
CA ASN A 63 -42.62 -16.07 20.84
C ASN A 63 -42.58 -17.47 20.23
N SER A 64 -42.87 -18.47 21.06
CA SER A 64 -43.04 -19.90 20.76
C SER A 64 -41.77 -20.76 20.68
N ILE A 65 -41.35 -21.15 21.89
CA ILE A 65 -41.20 -22.57 22.26
C ILE A 65 -42.29 -23.42 21.55
N HIS A 66 -41.88 -24.54 20.94
CA HIS A 66 -42.67 -25.57 20.22
C HIS A 66 -42.98 -25.31 18.72
N THR A 67 -42.13 -25.80 17.83
CA THR A 67 -42.37 -26.94 16.91
C THR A 67 -41.26 -26.95 15.84
N GLY A 68 -40.63 -28.11 15.63
CA GLY A 68 -39.44 -28.24 14.79
C GLY A 68 -39.71 -28.05 13.30
N GLN A 69 -38.87 -27.25 12.64
CA GLN A 69 -38.56 -27.35 11.21
C GLN A 69 -37.26 -26.58 10.88
N SER A 70 -36.51 -27.11 9.92
CA SER A 70 -35.13 -26.83 9.53
C SER A 70 -34.85 -25.38 9.08
N VAL A 71 -33.76 -24.79 9.56
CA VAL A 71 -33.25 -23.47 9.16
C VAL A 71 -32.14 -23.64 8.11
N THR A 72 -32.31 -23.01 6.95
CA THR A 72 -31.30 -22.90 5.89
C THR A 72 -30.29 -21.80 6.26
N GLN A 73 -28.99 -22.14 6.22
CA GLN A 73 -27.87 -21.31 6.66
C GLN A 73 -27.49 -20.29 5.56
N CYS A 74 -27.46 -19.00 5.86
CA CYS A 74 -26.85 -17.98 5.00
C CYS A 74 -25.37 -17.85 5.37
N GLU A 75 -24.47 -18.13 4.43
CA GLU A 75 -23.02 -17.94 4.57
C GLU A 75 -22.69 -16.43 4.49
N ALA A 76 -22.13 -15.87 5.55
CA ALA A 76 -21.72 -14.47 5.60
C ALA A 76 -20.29 -14.33 5.07
N GLU A 77 -20.08 -13.47 4.07
CA GLU A 77 -18.73 -13.05 3.64
C GLU A 77 -17.99 -12.42 4.83
N ALA A 78 -16.96 -13.09 5.33
CA ALA A 78 -16.23 -12.65 6.51
C ALA A 78 -14.96 -11.90 6.09
N LYS A 79 -14.84 -10.64 6.51
CA LYS A 79 -13.53 -9.99 6.54
C LYS A 79 -12.69 -10.67 7.61
N VAL A 80 -11.48 -11.11 7.25
CA VAL A 80 -10.51 -11.61 8.24
C VAL A 80 -10.17 -10.47 9.20
N ILE A 81 -10.55 -10.62 10.46
CA ILE A 81 -10.43 -9.56 11.48
C ILE A 81 -9.08 -9.55 12.21
N SER A 82 -8.31 -10.64 12.13
CA SER A 82 -7.01 -10.82 12.80
C SER A 82 -6.03 -11.61 11.94
N MET A 83 -4.72 -11.61 12.27
CA MET A 83 -3.74 -12.44 11.56
C MET A 83 -4.05 -13.92 11.81
N ARG A 84 -4.26 -14.73 10.77
CA ARG A 84 -4.47 -16.18 10.87
C ARG A 84 -3.36 -16.92 10.13
N LEU A 85 -2.74 -17.88 10.83
CA LEU A 85 -1.70 -18.76 10.31
C LEU A 85 -2.25 -20.18 10.25
N VAL A 86 -2.25 -20.77 9.05
CA VAL A 86 -2.73 -22.13 8.83
C VAL A 86 -1.65 -22.96 8.16
N ILE A 87 -1.29 -24.10 8.73
CA ILE A 87 -0.49 -25.13 8.05
C ILE A 87 -1.46 -26.23 7.64
N ALA A 88 -1.56 -26.47 6.35
CA ALA A 88 -2.53 -27.42 5.80
C ALA A 88 -1.98 -28.14 4.57
N GLN A 89 -2.38 -29.41 4.42
CA GLN A 89 -2.35 -30.09 3.14
C GLN A 89 -3.45 -29.48 2.27
N CYS A 90 -3.09 -28.86 1.15
CA CYS A 90 -4.04 -28.15 0.32
C CYS A 90 -3.64 -28.12 -1.16
N THR A 91 -4.64 -27.91 -2.01
CA THR A 91 -4.50 -27.54 -3.43
C THR A 91 -4.93 -26.09 -3.60
N VAL A 92 -4.27 -25.33 -4.48
CA VAL A 92 -4.59 -23.90 -4.68
C VAL A 92 -4.77 -23.57 -6.15
N ASP A 93 -5.92 -22.98 -6.48
CA ASP A 93 -6.24 -22.49 -7.81
C ASP A 93 -6.47 -20.98 -7.77
N TYR A 94 -5.80 -20.25 -8.65
CA TYR A 94 -6.07 -18.85 -8.89
C TYR A 94 -6.88 -18.69 -10.18
N VAL A 95 -7.98 -17.97 -10.07
CA VAL A 95 -8.92 -17.68 -11.15
C VAL A 95 -9.04 -16.17 -11.29
N GLY A 96 -8.41 -15.60 -12.32
CA GLY A 96 -8.47 -14.16 -12.57
C GLY A 96 -8.07 -13.85 -14.01
N ARG A 97 -7.25 -12.81 -14.19
CA ARG A 97 -6.67 -12.45 -15.51
C ARG A 97 -5.79 -13.56 -16.11
N LEU A 98 -5.28 -14.42 -15.26
CA LEU A 98 -4.52 -15.62 -15.59
C LEU A 98 -5.07 -16.77 -14.74
N THR A 99 -4.75 -18.01 -15.12
CA THR A 99 -5.00 -19.19 -14.29
C THR A 99 -3.67 -19.70 -13.76
N ALA A 100 -3.66 -20.10 -12.48
CA ALA A 100 -2.52 -20.77 -11.88
C ALA A 100 -3.00 -21.89 -10.97
N HIS A 101 -2.27 -23.01 -10.95
CA HIS A 101 -2.61 -24.18 -10.17
C HIS A 101 -1.37 -24.63 -9.37
N LEU A 102 -1.57 -24.86 -8.08
CA LEU A 102 -0.61 -25.48 -7.18
C LEU A 102 -1.17 -26.83 -6.74
N PRO A 103 -0.52 -27.96 -7.06
CA PRO A 103 -1.02 -29.29 -6.71
C PRO A 103 -1.02 -29.51 -5.20
N SER A 104 -1.74 -30.53 -4.73
CA SER A 104 -1.80 -30.91 -3.31
C SER A 104 -0.41 -31.00 -2.68
N ALA A 105 -0.17 -30.17 -1.67
CA ALA A 105 1.04 -30.19 -0.85
C ALA A 105 0.77 -29.48 0.49
N ARG A 106 1.61 -29.76 1.48
CA ARG A 106 1.63 -29.03 2.74
C ARG A 106 2.15 -27.61 2.54
N ARG A 107 1.38 -26.61 2.97
CA ARG A 107 1.72 -25.19 2.80
C ARG A 107 1.39 -24.38 4.04
N LEU A 108 2.10 -23.26 4.19
CA LEU A 108 1.72 -22.19 5.12
C LEU A 108 0.81 -21.21 4.37
N LEU A 109 -0.42 -21.08 4.86
CA LEU A 109 -1.38 -20.06 4.45
C LEU A 109 -1.37 -18.96 5.50
N LEU A 110 -1.12 -17.73 5.05
CA LEU A 110 -1.10 -16.55 5.90
C LEU A 110 -2.19 -15.58 5.47
N PHE A 111 -3.20 -15.39 6.32
CA PHE A 111 -4.26 -14.41 6.15
C PHE A 111 -4.03 -13.25 7.10
N LYS A 112 -3.94 -12.03 6.60
CA LYS A 112 -3.72 -10.84 7.41
C LYS A 112 -5.04 -10.12 7.70
N ALA A 113 -5.05 -9.33 8.78
CA ALA A 113 -6.20 -8.53 9.19
C ALA A 113 -6.62 -7.44 8.17
N ASP A 114 -5.72 -7.06 7.26
CA ASP A 114 -6.05 -6.14 6.15
C ASP A 114 -6.80 -6.85 5.00
N GLY A 115 -6.94 -8.18 5.07
CA GLY A 115 -7.56 -9.04 4.06
C GLY A 115 -6.55 -9.70 3.12
N SER A 116 -5.28 -9.31 3.13
CA SER A 116 -4.28 -9.95 2.25
C SER A 116 -4.05 -11.42 2.60
N VAL A 117 -3.78 -12.23 1.58
CA VAL A 117 -3.47 -13.65 1.72
C VAL A 117 -2.16 -13.97 1.01
N SER A 118 -1.38 -14.90 1.56
CA SER A 118 -0.18 -15.44 0.90
C SER A 118 0.02 -16.91 1.19
N VAL A 119 0.51 -17.63 0.18
CA VAL A 119 0.73 -19.09 0.19
C VAL A 119 2.23 -19.38 0.07
N HIS A 120 2.79 -20.11 1.02
CA HIS A 120 4.23 -20.39 1.14
C HIS A 120 4.54 -21.89 1.18
N ALA A 121 5.75 -22.23 0.76
CA ALA A 121 6.36 -23.56 0.89
C ALA A 121 7.81 -23.40 1.39
N ASP A 122 8.44 -24.49 1.84
CA ASP A 122 9.80 -24.48 2.38
C ASP A 122 10.87 -24.13 1.32
N ASP A 123 10.59 -24.37 0.04
CA ASP A 123 11.55 -24.20 -1.04
C ASP A 123 11.32 -22.93 -1.88
N ARG A 124 12.43 -22.35 -2.34
CA ARG A 124 12.49 -21.39 -3.46
C ARG A 124 11.69 -20.06 -3.38
N ALA A 125 11.74 -19.30 -2.27
CA ALA A 125 11.93 -17.83 -2.30
C ALA A 125 11.65 -17.16 -0.92
N TYR A 126 12.13 -15.92 -0.77
CA TYR A 126 11.58 -14.96 0.21
C TYR A 126 10.15 -14.49 -0.14
N LYS A 127 9.67 -14.84 -1.34
CA LYS A 127 8.37 -14.43 -1.90
C LYS A 127 7.38 -15.61 -1.81
N PRO A 128 6.10 -15.34 -1.56
CA PRO A 128 5.07 -16.38 -1.62
C PRO A 128 4.92 -16.96 -3.04
N LEU A 129 4.44 -18.21 -3.12
CA LEU A 129 4.10 -18.88 -4.37
C LEU A 129 2.88 -18.25 -5.05
N ASN A 130 1.91 -17.83 -4.24
CA ASN A 130 0.71 -17.12 -4.69
C ASN A 130 0.23 -16.16 -3.59
N TRP A 131 -0.30 -15.00 -3.96
CA TRP A 131 -0.74 -13.98 -3.01
C TRP A 131 -1.80 -13.06 -3.61
N MET A 132 -2.64 -12.49 -2.76
CA MET A 132 -3.55 -11.40 -3.12
C MET A 132 -3.38 -10.23 -2.14
N SER A 133 -3.37 -9.02 -2.70
CA SER A 133 -3.26 -7.78 -1.93
C SER A 133 -4.65 -7.26 -1.57
N PRO A 134 -4.79 -6.52 -0.46
CA PRO A 134 -6.09 -6.05 -0.02
C PRO A 134 -6.65 -4.97 -0.97
N PRO A 135 -7.97 -4.74 -0.98
CA PRO A 135 -8.98 -5.44 -0.19
C PRO A 135 -9.31 -6.82 -0.76
N CYS A 136 -9.44 -7.80 0.13
CA CYS A 136 -9.89 -9.14 -0.18
C CYS A 136 -10.83 -9.65 0.93
N TRP A 137 -11.73 -10.56 0.58
CA TRP A 137 -12.71 -11.19 1.47
C TRP A 137 -12.53 -12.69 1.43
N LEU A 138 -12.61 -13.34 2.59
CA LEU A 138 -12.49 -14.80 2.74
C LEU A 138 -13.89 -15.38 2.99
N THR A 139 -14.26 -16.37 2.19
CA THR A 139 -15.43 -17.21 2.43
C THR A 139 -14.96 -18.64 2.58
N GLU A 140 -15.40 -19.32 3.63
CA GLU A 140 -15.13 -20.74 3.86
C GLU A 140 -16.36 -21.53 3.45
N GLU A 141 -16.34 -22.08 2.23
CA GLU A 141 -17.43 -22.88 1.68
C GLU A 141 -17.38 -24.28 2.34
N THR A 142 -18.36 -24.58 3.19
CA THR A 142 -18.47 -25.88 3.87
C THR A 142 -19.59 -26.71 3.26
N GLY A 143 -19.27 -27.81 2.59
CA GLY A 143 -20.30 -28.66 1.94
C GLY A 143 -19.78 -29.79 1.06
N THR A 144 -18.49 -29.82 0.74
CA THR A 144 -17.78 -30.87 0.01
C THR A 144 -16.95 -31.77 0.95
N GLU A 145 -16.46 -32.92 0.48
CA GLU A 145 -15.54 -33.79 1.26
C GLU A 145 -14.28 -33.05 1.76
N SER A 146 -13.87 -31.99 1.05
CA SER A 146 -12.80 -31.08 1.46
C SER A 146 -13.32 -29.64 1.38
N PRO A 147 -13.29 -28.84 2.47
CA PRO A 147 -13.74 -27.45 2.44
C PRO A 147 -12.91 -26.61 1.47
N VAL A 148 -13.57 -25.65 0.81
CA VAL A 148 -12.92 -24.74 -0.13
C VAL A 148 -12.94 -23.33 0.46
N TRP A 149 -11.76 -22.78 0.70
CA TRP A 149 -11.59 -21.42 1.15
C TRP A 149 -11.37 -20.51 -0.05
N VAL A 150 -12.25 -19.53 -0.23
CA VAL A 150 -12.27 -18.65 -1.39
C VAL A 150 -11.92 -17.25 -0.96
N VAL A 151 -10.77 -16.75 -1.43
CA VAL A 151 -10.37 -15.35 -1.25
C VAL A 151 -10.69 -14.58 -2.52
N THR A 152 -11.56 -13.57 -2.44
CA THR A 152 -11.98 -12.75 -3.59
C THR A 152 -11.45 -11.33 -3.44
N ASN A 153 -10.90 -10.73 -4.49
CA ASN A 153 -10.54 -9.30 -4.50
C ASN A 153 -11.63 -8.41 -5.11
N LYS A 154 -11.43 -7.09 -5.03
CA LYS A 154 -12.36 -6.09 -5.62
C LYS A 154 -12.62 -6.23 -7.12
N SER A 155 -11.75 -6.93 -7.85
CA SER A 155 -11.88 -7.16 -9.29
C SER A 155 -12.60 -8.48 -9.61
N GLY A 156 -13.03 -9.23 -8.59
CA GLY A 156 -13.66 -10.54 -8.75
C GLY A 156 -12.70 -11.70 -9.03
N GLU A 157 -11.37 -11.48 -8.96
CA GLU A 157 -10.41 -12.57 -9.05
C GLU A 157 -10.43 -13.39 -7.75
N GLN A 158 -10.26 -14.70 -7.85
CA GLN A 158 -10.35 -15.63 -6.74
C GLN A 158 -9.06 -16.44 -6.54
N LEU A 159 -8.65 -16.62 -5.29
CA LEU A 159 -7.75 -17.68 -4.86
C LEU A 159 -8.58 -18.72 -4.11
N ARG A 160 -8.79 -19.87 -4.74
CA ARG A 160 -9.55 -21.00 -4.20
C ARG A 160 -8.57 -22.01 -3.62
N ILE A 161 -8.71 -22.27 -2.33
CA ILE A 161 -7.83 -23.16 -1.57
C ILE A 161 -8.67 -24.35 -1.12
N THR A 162 -8.46 -25.51 -1.74
CA THR A 162 -9.08 -26.76 -1.28
C THR A 162 -8.25 -27.30 -0.13
N VAL A 163 -8.83 -27.33 1.06
CA VAL A 163 -8.15 -27.75 2.29
C VAL A 163 -8.47 -29.23 2.54
N GLU A 164 -7.45 -30.07 2.45
CA GLU A 164 -7.57 -31.53 2.60
C GLU A 164 -7.40 -31.94 4.07
N GLU A 165 -6.38 -31.38 4.74
CA GLU A 165 -6.10 -31.61 6.16
C GLU A 165 -5.49 -30.35 6.78
N ILE A 166 -5.93 -29.97 7.97
CA ILE A 166 -5.35 -28.86 8.75
C ILE A 166 -4.47 -29.43 9.85
N GLU A 167 -3.17 -29.12 9.81
CA GLU A 167 -2.18 -29.49 10.84
C GLU A 167 -2.09 -28.43 11.93
N HIS A 168 -2.26 -27.17 11.57
CA HIS A 168 -2.20 -26.04 12.51
C HIS A 168 -3.12 -24.91 12.04
N ASP A 169 -3.86 -24.30 12.96
CA ASP A 169 -4.68 -23.12 12.72
C ASP A 169 -4.67 -22.24 13.97
N SER A 170 -4.16 -21.02 13.85
CA SER A 170 -4.08 -20.08 14.97
C SER A 170 -4.32 -18.64 14.52
N SER A 171 -4.94 -17.85 15.38
CA SER A 171 -5.23 -16.44 15.14
C SER A 171 -4.57 -15.55 16.18
N HIS A 172 -4.07 -14.38 15.75
CA HIS A 172 -3.29 -13.45 16.56
C HIS A 172 -3.65 -12.00 16.26
N GLU A 173 -3.73 -11.18 17.32
CA GLU A 173 -3.76 -9.72 17.22
C GLU A 173 -2.35 -9.18 17.39
N LEU A 174 -1.82 -8.51 16.37
CA LEU A 174 -0.46 -7.96 16.41
C LEU A 174 -0.40 -6.53 16.96
N GLY A 175 -1.56 -5.90 17.19
CA GLY A 175 -1.67 -4.50 17.63
C GLY A 175 -1.35 -3.48 16.54
N ALA A 176 -1.16 -2.23 16.95
CA ALA A 176 -0.77 -1.15 16.04
C ALA A 176 0.70 -1.30 15.64
N ASP A 177 0.95 -1.38 14.33
CA ASP A 177 2.31 -1.39 13.79
C ASP A 177 2.87 0.05 13.81
N PRO A 178 4.00 0.33 14.48
CA PRO A 178 4.66 1.64 14.40
C PRO A 178 5.22 1.94 13.00
N GLY A 179 5.23 0.94 12.11
CA GLY A 179 5.71 1.04 10.75
C GLY A 179 7.19 0.72 10.64
N LEU A 180 7.57 0.22 9.47
CA LEU A 180 8.98 0.01 9.13
C LEU A 180 9.68 1.37 8.96
N VAL A 181 10.57 1.72 9.90
CA VAL A 181 11.51 2.83 9.71
C VAL A 181 12.61 2.37 8.77
N LYS A 182 12.53 2.79 7.51
CA LYS A 182 13.63 2.62 6.56
C LYS A 182 14.65 3.71 6.82
N ASP A 183 15.90 3.35 7.06
CA ASP A 183 17.01 4.31 7.10
C ASP A 183 16.97 5.17 5.84
N GLY A 184 16.55 6.42 5.96
CA GLY A 184 16.39 7.39 4.87
C GLY A 184 17.70 7.85 4.25
N VAL A 185 18.73 7.01 4.29
CA VAL A 185 20.08 7.31 3.78
C VAL A 185 20.03 7.71 2.31
N GLU A 186 19.13 7.15 1.49
CA GLU A 186 19.01 7.57 0.09
C GLU A 186 18.41 8.96 -0.05
N ALA A 187 17.35 9.26 0.70
CA ALA A 187 16.77 10.61 0.74
C ALA A 187 17.79 11.64 1.30
N HIS A 188 18.60 11.24 2.27
CA HIS A 188 19.64 12.07 2.84
C HIS A 188 20.82 12.27 1.86
N LEU A 189 21.28 11.21 1.19
CA LEU A 189 22.28 11.30 0.11
C LEU A 189 21.80 12.23 -1.01
N GLN A 190 20.52 12.16 -1.38
CA GLN A 190 19.91 13.04 -2.36
C GLN A 190 19.95 14.49 -1.90
N ALA A 191 19.54 14.77 -0.65
CA ALA A 191 19.58 16.12 -0.09
C ALA A 191 21.03 16.67 -0.04
N LEU A 192 21.96 15.90 0.50
CA LEU A 192 23.37 16.27 0.61
C LEU A 192 24.02 16.51 -0.76
N LEU A 193 23.72 15.67 -1.76
CA LEU A 193 24.27 15.86 -3.11
C LEU A 193 23.63 17.04 -3.84
N ALA A 194 22.36 17.34 -3.56
CA ALA A 194 21.70 18.51 -4.11
C ALA A 194 22.30 19.82 -3.57
N GLU A 195 22.64 19.84 -2.28
CA GLU A 195 23.32 20.96 -1.62
C GLU A 195 24.77 21.10 -2.08
N HIS A 196 25.48 19.98 -2.19
CA HIS A 196 26.88 19.93 -2.61
C HIS A 196 27.02 19.47 -4.07
N VAL A 197 26.25 20.07 -4.98
CA VAL A 197 26.19 19.63 -6.39
C VAL A 197 27.55 19.63 -7.10
N HIS A 198 28.51 20.42 -6.61
CA HIS A 198 29.90 20.46 -7.09
C HIS A 198 30.65 19.12 -6.94
N ILE A 199 30.17 18.20 -6.09
CA ILE A 199 30.69 16.82 -5.99
C ILE A 199 30.51 16.07 -7.32
N LEU A 200 29.53 16.44 -8.13
CA LEU A 200 29.37 15.91 -9.48
C LEU A 200 30.50 16.38 -10.42
N GLY A 201 31.07 17.57 -10.18
CA GLY A 201 32.11 18.22 -10.96
C GLY A 201 32.05 19.75 -10.79
N GLU A 202 33.15 20.44 -11.06
CA GLU A 202 33.19 21.91 -11.07
C GLU A 202 32.17 22.47 -12.07
N GLY A 203 31.53 23.59 -11.74
CA GLY A 203 30.56 24.25 -12.61
C GLY A 203 29.19 23.58 -12.71
N TYR A 204 28.97 22.45 -12.02
CA TYR A 204 27.64 21.83 -11.96
C TYR A 204 26.66 22.71 -11.17
N THR A 205 25.41 22.76 -11.62
CA THR A 205 24.33 23.45 -10.93
C THR A 205 23.08 22.57 -10.88
N LEU A 206 22.34 22.64 -9.77
CA LEU A 206 21.09 21.90 -9.61
C LEU A 206 19.97 22.61 -10.38
N ILE A 207 19.26 21.87 -11.24
CA ILE A 207 18.00 22.35 -11.83
C ILE A 207 16.85 22.04 -10.89
N ARG A 208 16.72 20.77 -10.48
CA ARG A 208 15.61 20.30 -9.67
C ARG A 208 15.91 18.96 -8.99
N ARG A 209 15.43 18.81 -7.76
CA ARG A 209 15.29 17.52 -7.07
C ARG A 209 13.99 16.84 -7.48
N GLU A 210 14.02 15.52 -7.60
CA GLU A 210 12.87 14.70 -7.95
C GLU A 210 12.16 15.22 -9.21
N TYR A 211 12.92 15.33 -10.31
CA TYR A 211 12.38 15.84 -11.56
C TYR A 211 11.42 14.82 -12.17
N MET A 212 10.14 15.15 -12.20
CA MET A 212 9.07 14.24 -12.62
C MET A 212 9.17 13.84 -14.10
N THR A 213 9.12 12.53 -14.35
CA THR A 213 8.94 11.95 -15.69
C THR A 213 7.65 11.14 -15.76
N ALA A 214 7.30 10.63 -16.94
CA ALA A 214 6.13 9.77 -17.13
C ALA A 214 6.18 8.45 -16.34
N ILE A 215 7.35 8.01 -15.89
CA ILE A 215 7.53 6.75 -15.16
C ILE A 215 8.01 6.96 -13.71
N GLY A 216 7.93 8.20 -13.22
CA GLY A 216 8.39 8.60 -11.88
C GLY A 216 9.51 9.64 -11.91
N PRO A 217 9.92 10.16 -10.74
CA PRO A 217 10.97 11.17 -10.66
C PRO A 217 12.36 10.58 -10.88
N VAL A 218 13.24 11.34 -11.54
CA VAL A 218 14.70 11.15 -11.42
C VAL A 218 15.21 11.93 -10.21
N ASP A 219 16.16 11.38 -9.45
CA ASP A 219 16.58 11.94 -8.17
C ASP A 219 17.06 13.38 -8.28
N LEU A 220 17.99 13.67 -9.19
CA LEU A 220 18.40 15.04 -9.52
C LEU A 220 18.46 15.24 -11.03
N LEU A 221 18.06 16.44 -11.44
CA LEU A 221 18.39 16.98 -12.76
C LEU A 221 19.31 18.19 -12.56
N CYS A 222 20.46 18.19 -13.22
CA CYS A 222 21.50 19.20 -13.10
C CYS A 222 21.89 19.78 -14.47
N ARG A 223 22.61 20.90 -14.46
CA ARG A 223 23.43 21.35 -15.59
C ARG A 223 24.89 21.10 -15.29
N ASP A 224 25.62 20.65 -16.31
CA ASP A 224 27.08 20.58 -16.30
C ASP A 224 27.73 21.96 -16.52
N GLU A 225 29.05 22.01 -16.50
CA GLU A 225 29.85 23.23 -16.70
C GLU A 225 29.70 23.89 -18.09
N ARG A 226 29.14 23.16 -19.06
CA ARG A 226 28.85 23.62 -20.43
C ARG A 226 27.36 23.93 -20.62
N GLY A 227 26.56 23.86 -19.56
CA GLY A 227 25.11 24.09 -19.58
C GLY A 227 24.28 22.89 -20.04
N GLY A 228 24.89 21.75 -20.34
CA GLY A 228 24.22 20.51 -20.78
C GLY A 228 23.49 19.81 -19.63
N CYS A 229 22.38 19.14 -19.93
CA CYS A 229 21.56 18.50 -18.91
C CYS A 229 22.15 17.16 -18.45
N VAL A 230 22.12 16.92 -17.15
CA VAL A 230 22.61 15.69 -16.52
C VAL A 230 21.55 15.15 -15.55
N ALA A 231 21.10 13.93 -15.81
CA ALA A 231 20.25 13.16 -14.92
C ALA A 231 21.11 12.34 -13.95
N VAL A 232 20.86 12.46 -12.65
CA VAL A 232 21.58 11.74 -11.60
C VAL A 232 20.61 10.81 -10.88
N GLU A 233 20.97 9.53 -10.81
CA GLU A 233 20.29 8.53 -9.98
C GLU A 233 21.20 8.19 -8.80
N ILE A 234 20.65 8.16 -7.59
CA ILE A 234 21.35 8.05 -6.33
C ILE A 234 20.91 6.78 -5.61
N LYS A 235 21.86 5.95 -5.20
CA LYS A 235 21.59 4.75 -4.39
C LYS A 235 22.50 4.69 -3.17
N ARG A 236 22.05 4.07 -2.08
CA ARG A 236 22.97 3.68 -1.00
C ARG A 236 23.89 2.57 -1.48
N ARG A 237 23.32 1.54 -2.13
CA ARG A 237 24.05 0.44 -2.77
C ARG A 237 23.68 0.41 -4.26
N GLY A 238 24.63 0.73 -5.11
CA GLY A 238 24.47 0.73 -6.55
C GLY A 238 24.47 -0.68 -7.13
N GLU A 239 23.30 -1.16 -7.56
CA GLU A 239 23.11 -2.45 -8.23
C GLU A 239 22.60 -2.26 -9.68
N ILE A 240 22.36 -3.35 -10.40
CA ILE A 240 21.96 -3.32 -11.82
C ILE A 240 20.62 -2.59 -12.00
N ASP A 241 19.69 -2.77 -11.06
CA ASP A 241 18.37 -2.16 -11.08
C ASP A 241 18.42 -0.62 -11.15
N GLY A 242 19.33 0.02 -10.43
CA GLY A 242 19.54 1.47 -10.47
C GLY A 242 20.06 1.96 -11.83
N VAL A 243 20.94 1.19 -12.48
CA VAL A 243 21.42 1.51 -13.84
C VAL A 243 20.31 1.35 -14.86
N GLU A 244 19.51 0.29 -14.75
CA GLU A 244 18.33 0.07 -15.60
C GLU A 244 17.28 1.17 -15.41
N GLN A 245 17.08 1.61 -14.17
CA GLN A 245 16.20 2.73 -13.84
C GLN A 245 16.68 4.03 -14.51
N LEU A 246 17.95 4.41 -14.33
CA LEU A 246 18.51 5.60 -14.96
C LEU A 246 18.47 5.52 -16.48
N THR A 247 18.70 4.34 -17.07
CA THR A 247 18.62 4.16 -18.53
C THR A 247 17.22 4.50 -19.06
N ARG A 248 16.16 4.01 -18.39
CA ARG A 248 14.77 4.34 -18.78
C ARG A 248 14.49 5.84 -18.65
N TYR A 249 15.02 6.52 -17.63
CA TYR A 249 14.88 7.97 -17.53
C TYR A 249 15.61 8.69 -18.66
N LEU A 250 16.83 8.30 -18.99
CA LEU A 250 17.60 8.91 -20.08
C LEU A 250 16.89 8.75 -21.43
N GLU A 251 16.31 7.58 -21.71
CA GLU A 251 15.51 7.37 -22.93
C GLU A 251 14.31 8.31 -23.03
N LEU A 252 13.65 8.60 -21.92
CA LEU A 252 12.51 9.52 -21.88
C LEU A 252 12.94 10.98 -21.96
N LEU A 253 13.93 11.37 -21.16
CA LEU A 253 14.41 12.76 -21.09
C LEU A 253 15.06 13.21 -22.40
N ASN A 254 15.73 12.30 -23.12
CA ASN A 254 16.31 12.61 -24.44
C ASN A 254 15.27 12.74 -25.57
N ARG A 255 13.98 12.43 -25.32
CA ARG A 255 12.90 12.75 -26.28
C ARG A 255 12.47 14.22 -26.20
N ASP A 256 12.75 14.88 -25.08
CA ASP A 256 12.46 16.30 -24.92
C ASP A 256 13.60 17.14 -25.52
N SER A 257 13.32 17.80 -26.64
CA SER A 257 14.29 18.67 -27.33
C SER A 257 14.80 19.84 -26.50
N VAL A 258 14.10 20.24 -25.43
CA VAL A 258 14.53 21.32 -24.53
C VAL A 258 15.64 20.83 -23.59
N LEU A 259 15.61 19.54 -23.23
CA LEU A 259 16.59 18.94 -22.31
C LEU A 259 17.71 18.25 -23.06
N ALA A 260 17.41 17.63 -24.20
CA ALA A 260 18.36 16.83 -24.96
C ALA A 260 19.56 17.67 -25.47
N PRO A 261 20.79 17.10 -25.45
CA PRO A 261 21.13 15.77 -24.95
C PRO A 261 21.24 15.74 -23.41
N VAL A 262 20.65 14.71 -22.79
CA VAL A 262 20.74 14.44 -21.36
C VAL A 262 21.70 13.28 -21.11
N ARG A 263 22.73 13.52 -20.30
CA ARG A 263 23.71 12.49 -19.88
C ARG A 263 23.37 11.92 -18.51
N GLY A 264 23.83 10.71 -18.23
CA GLY A 264 23.57 10.01 -16.97
C GLY A 264 24.76 10.01 -16.01
N VAL A 265 24.47 10.20 -14.72
CA VAL A 265 25.39 9.91 -13.62
C VAL A 265 24.71 8.94 -12.65
N PHE A 266 25.32 7.79 -12.41
CA PHE A 266 24.91 6.84 -11.38
C PHE A 266 25.78 7.03 -10.15
N ALA A 267 25.21 7.60 -9.09
CA ALA A 267 25.91 7.95 -7.86
C ALA A 267 25.53 7.00 -6.72
N ALA A 268 26.51 6.44 -6.01
CA ALA A 268 26.22 5.62 -4.84
C ALA A 268 27.38 5.55 -3.84
N GLN A 269 27.12 5.22 -2.58
CA GLN A 269 28.21 4.98 -1.61
C GLN A 269 29.05 3.76 -1.98
N HIS A 270 28.42 2.72 -2.54
CA HIS A 270 29.11 1.55 -3.04
C HIS A 270 28.44 1.04 -4.32
N ILE A 271 29.19 0.92 -5.41
CA ILE A 271 28.69 0.42 -6.70
C ILE A 271 29.26 -0.98 -6.94
N LYS A 272 28.37 -1.99 -7.11
CA LYS A 272 28.78 -3.35 -7.43
C LYS A 272 29.49 -3.43 -8.80
N PRO A 273 30.51 -4.29 -8.98
CA PRO A 273 31.25 -4.40 -10.24
C PRO A 273 30.36 -4.57 -11.48
N GLN A 274 29.36 -5.46 -11.41
CA GLN A 274 28.46 -5.69 -12.54
C GLN A 274 27.61 -4.47 -12.91
N ALA A 275 27.20 -3.65 -11.92
CA ALA A 275 26.47 -2.42 -12.17
C ALA A 275 27.37 -1.37 -12.83
N ARG A 276 28.63 -1.26 -12.39
CA ARG A 276 29.63 -0.38 -13.01
C ARG A 276 29.90 -0.77 -14.46
N THR A 277 30.05 -2.06 -14.76
CA THR A 277 30.22 -2.57 -16.12
C THR A 277 29.06 -2.16 -17.01
N LEU A 278 27.82 -2.41 -16.56
CA LEU A 278 26.61 -2.04 -17.32
C LEU A 278 26.46 -0.53 -17.51
N ALA A 279 26.72 0.27 -16.48
CA ALA A 279 26.65 1.72 -16.57
C ALA A 279 27.66 2.25 -17.60
N THR A 280 28.88 1.73 -17.57
CA THR A 280 29.93 2.12 -18.52
C THR A 280 29.56 1.77 -19.95
N ASP A 281 29.04 0.56 -20.18
CA ASP A 281 28.55 0.10 -21.48
C ASP A 281 27.46 1.03 -22.06
N ARG A 282 26.61 1.58 -21.20
CA ARG A 282 25.54 2.54 -21.57
C ARG A 282 25.99 4.01 -21.60
N GLY A 283 27.28 4.29 -21.43
CA GLY A 283 27.80 5.67 -21.39
C GLY A 283 27.36 6.47 -20.16
N ILE A 284 26.95 5.79 -19.09
CA ILE A 284 26.57 6.40 -17.80
C ILE A 284 27.80 6.50 -16.91
N ARG A 285 28.11 7.71 -16.44
CA ARG A 285 29.23 7.95 -15.53
C ARG A 285 28.89 7.41 -14.14
N CYS A 286 29.79 6.62 -13.56
CA CYS A 286 29.66 6.17 -12.17
C CYS A 286 30.37 7.14 -11.21
N LEU A 287 29.72 7.51 -10.11
CA LEU A 287 30.28 8.33 -9.04
C LEU A 287 30.13 7.63 -7.69
N THR A 288 31.24 7.46 -6.97
CA THR A 288 31.19 6.95 -5.60
C THR A 288 31.02 8.13 -4.63
N LEU A 289 30.05 8.05 -3.72
CA LEU A 289 29.77 9.10 -2.73
C LEU A 289 30.35 8.73 -1.37
N ASP A 290 31.09 9.65 -0.75
CA ASP A 290 31.51 9.53 0.64
C ASP A 290 30.49 10.23 1.54
N TYR A 291 29.66 9.43 2.22
CA TYR A 291 28.57 9.96 3.05
C TYR A 291 29.07 10.77 4.25
N ASP A 292 30.17 10.33 4.89
CA ASP A 292 30.69 11.00 6.07
C ASP A 292 31.33 12.35 5.68
N GLN A 293 32.02 12.40 4.54
CA GLN A 293 32.53 13.65 4.00
C GLN A 293 31.40 14.62 3.65
N MET A 294 30.37 14.14 2.93
CA MET A 294 29.22 14.95 2.52
C MET A 294 28.46 15.54 3.72
N ARG A 295 28.28 14.73 4.76
CA ARG A 295 27.66 15.19 6.01
C ARG A 295 28.54 16.15 6.80
N GLY A 296 29.86 15.98 6.73
CA GLY A 296 30.83 16.86 7.38
C GLY A 296 30.83 18.29 6.81
N MET A 297 30.52 18.44 5.52
CA MET A 297 30.45 19.73 4.83
C MET A 297 29.32 20.63 5.38
N ASP A 298 28.22 20.06 5.87
CA ASP A 298 27.16 20.80 6.60
C ASP A 298 27.61 21.29 7.98
N SER A 299 28.65 20.69 8.56
CA SER A 299 29.08 20.95 9.95
C SER A 299 30.14 22.05 10.09
N ASP A 300 30.76 22.47 8.98
CA ASP A 300 31.83 23.47 8.99
C ASP A 300 31.31 24.92 9.12
N GLU A 301 29.99 25.15 9.08
CA GLU A 301 29.40 26.46 9.41
C GLU A 301 29.29 26.75 10.93
N TYR A 302 29.58 25.78 11.83
CA TYR A 302 29.44 25.97 13.29
C TYR A 302 30.64 25.53 14.13
N ARG A 303 31.87 25.63 13.63
CA ARG A 303 33.07 25.53 14.49
C ARG A 303 33.68 26.90 14.74
N LEU A 304 33.06 27.63 15.66
CA LEU A 304 33.74 28.70 16.41
C LEU A 304 34.51 28.05 17.57
N PHE A 305 35.83 28.15 17.47
CA PHE A 305 36.89 27.83 18.46
C PHE A 305 37.31 26.37 18.62
#